data_AF-A0A944N8X6-F1
#
_entry.id   AF-A0A944N8X6-F1
#
_cell.length_a   1.000
_cell.length_b   1.000
_cell.length_c   1.000
_cell.angle_alpha   90.00
_cell.angle_beta   90.00
_cell.angle_gamma   90.00
#
_symmetry.space_group_name_H-M   'P 1'
#
loop_
_entity.id
_entity.type
_entity.pdbx_description
1 polymer ?
#
loop_
_entity_poly.entity_id
_entity_poly.type
_entity_poly.pdbx_seq_one_letter_code
_entity_poly.pdbx_strand_id
1 'polypeptide(L)'
;MGSLKDALLKAGLKQTKSENSRSNKKPKTKTEQHQRQRNFCEHCQQISPDVEFYNHRNPTVSAKWICAPCADKNQIADDFRTTNQSDFSKKGIFRREFGPLKRFSHDGRAVPTNNQRVDGNKKSPSRDKGRPSKR
;
A
#
# COMPACT_ATOMS: atom_id res chain seq x y z
N MET A 1 23.15 68.91 -8.95
CA MET A 1 23.30 67.53 -9.45
C MET A 1 22.32 66.63 -8.70
N GLY A 2 21.14 66.40 -9.28
CA GLY A 2 20.12 65.54 -8.66
C GLY A 2 20.54 64.08 -8.79
N SER A 3 20.64 63.38 -7.67
CA SER A 3 20.99 61.96 -7.66
C SER A 3 19.89 61.16 -8.35
N LEU A 4 20.28 60.18 -9.19
CA LEU A 4 19.37 59.30 -9.94
C LEU A 4 18.27 58.69 -9.05
N LYS A 5 18.59 58.48 -7.76
CA LYS A 5 17.68 57.98 -6.73
C LYS A 5 16.47 58.89 -6.50
N ASP A 6 16.65 60.20 -6.56
CA ASP A 6 15.58 61.17 -6.31
C ASP A 6 14.62 61.28 -7.50
N ALA A 7 15.14 61.12 -8.73
CA ALA A 7 14.31 61.02 -9.93
C ALA A 7 13.41 59.77 -9.91
N LEU A 8 13.94 58.65 -9.44
CA LEU A 8 13.20 57.37 -9.32
C LEU A 8 12.09 57.44 -8.25
N LEU A 9 12.34 58.10 -7.12
CA LEU A 9 11.33 58.33 -6.09
C LEU A 9 10.23 59.29 -6.57
N LYS A 10 10.59 60.36 -7.29
CA LYS A 10 9.63 61.32 -7.85
C LYS A 10 8.78 60.71 -8.97
N ALA A 11 9.29 59.72 -9.70
CA ALA A 11 8.56 58.91 -10.67
C ALA A 11 7.62 57.86 -10.02
N GLY A 12 7.53 57.81 -8.68
CA GLY A 12 6.61 56.92 -7.97
C GLY A 12 7.10 55.48 -7.83
N LEU A 13 8.38 55.21 -8.12
CA LEU A 13 8.95 53.87 -8.01
C LEU A 13 9.21 53.52 -6.54
N LYS A 14 8.27 52.81 -5.91
CA LYS A 14 8.43 52.31 -4.53
C LYS A 14 9.40 51.14 -4.54
N GLN A 15 10.45 51.21 -3.71
CA GLN A 15 11.36 50.08 -3.50
C GLN A 15 10.59 48.89 -2.92
N THR A 16 10.31 47.88 -3.74
CA THR A 16 9.76 46.61 -3.29
C THR A 16 10.90 45.82 -2.65
N LYS A 17 11.11 46.01 -1.34
CA LYS A 17 11.90 45.06 -0.55
C LYS A 17 11.06 43.82 -0.31
N SER A 18 11.39 42.75 -1.01
CA SER A 18 11.61 41.46 -0.38
C SER A 18 12.28 40.55 -1.39
N GLU A 19 13.58 40.32 -1.19
CA GLU A 19 14.19 39.10 -1.70
C GLU A 19 13.33 37.92 -1.25
N ASN A 20 13.03 37.07 -2.21
CA ASN A 20 12.26 35.85 -2.04
C ASN A 20 12.99 34.94 -1.03
N SER A 21 12.68 35.08 0.25
CA SER A 21 13.18 34.24 1.34
C SER A 21 12.51 32.87 1.29
N ARG A 22 12.78 32.13 0.21
CA ARG A 22 12.48 30.71 0.15
C ARG A 22 13.27 30.04 1.25
N SER A 23 12.58 29.57 2.28
CA SER A 23 13.17 28.74 3.33
C SER A 23 13.90 27.57 2.67
N ASN A 24 15.23 27.53 2.82
CA ASN A 24 16.05 26.40 2.41
C ASN A 24 15.69 25.19 3.30
N LYS A 25 14.61 24.50 2.95
CA LYS A 25 14.30 23.19 3.54
C LYS A 25 15.43 22.26 3.14
N LYS A 26 16.22 21.83 4.13
CA LYS A 26 17.27 20.83 3.93
C LYS A 26 16.69 19.63 3.15
N PRO A 27 17.33 19.19 2.06
CA PRO A 27 16.86 18.01 1.35
C PRO A 27 16.88 16.84 2.33
N LYS A 28 15.72 16.23 2.57
CA LYS A 28 15.65 14.99 3.33
C LYS A 28 16.41 13.95 2.51
N THR A 29 17.59 13.55 2.97
CA THR A 29 18.34 12.42 2.42
C THR A 29 17.45 11.20 2.57
N LYS A 30 16.77 10.80 1.49
CA LYS A 30 16.04 9.55 1.47
C LYS A 30 17.10 8.46 1.45
N THR A 31 17.23 7.73 2.55
CA THR A 31 17.97 6.47 2.56
C THR A 31 17.21 5.50 1.68
N GLU A 32 17.66 5.31 0.45
CA GLU A 32 17.12 4.28 -0.42
C GLU A 32 17.47 2.92 0.18
N GLN A 33 16.48 2.28 0.81
CA GLN A 33 16.62 0.90 1.27
C GLN A 33 16.51 0.00 0.05
N HIS A 34 17.62 -0.59 -0.36
CA HIS A 34 17.63 -1.60 -1.41
C HIS A 34 16.91 -2.86 -0.88
N GLN A 35 15.73 -3.14 -1.45
CA GLN A 35 14.87 -4.30 -1.19
C GLN A 35 14.36 -4.47 0.26
N ARG A 36 13.18 -3.88 0.54
CA ARG A 36 12.47 -4.06 1.82
C ARG A 36 11.81 -5.42 1.99
N GLN A 37 11.65 -6.18 0.90
CA GLN A 37 10.85 -7.40 0.89
C GLN A 37 11.56 -8.53 0.15
N ARG A 38 11.35 -9.76 0.64
CA ARG A 38 11.92 -10.96 0.03
C ARG A 38 11.06 -11.39 -1.15
N ASN A 39 11.67 -11.52 -2.32
CA ASN A 39 11.01 -11.88 -3.58
C ASN A 39 11.57 -13.17 -4.19
N PHE A 40 12.44 -13.89 -3.50
CA PHE A 40 13.03 -15.14 -3.99
C PHE A 40 12.34 -16.36 -3.40
N CYS A 41 11.83 -17.26 -4.26
CA CYS A 41 11.22 -18.52 -3.85
C CYS A 41 12.30 -19.59 -3.67
N GLU A 42 12.38 -20.18 -2.48
CA GLU A 42 13.33 -21.25 -2.15
C GLU A 42 12.99 -22.60 -2.80
N HIS A 43 11.74 -22.80 -3.25
CA HIS A 43 11.31 -24.06 -3.86
C HIS A 43 11.62 -24.13 -5.36
N CYS A 44 11.17 -23.14 -6.15
CA CYS A 44 11.44 -23.09 -7.59
C CYS A 44 12.69 -22.29 -7.95
N GLN A 45 13.34 -21.64 -6.98
CA GLN A 45 14.55 -20.81 -7.17
C GLN A 45 14.34 -19.63 -8.14
N GLN A 46 13.10 -19.16 -8.27
CA GLN A 46 12.73 -18.03 -9.11
C GLN A 46 12.37 -16.81 -8.28
N ILE A 47 12.54 -15.64 -8.90
CA ILE A 47 12.09 -14.38 -8.34
C ILE A 47 10.60 -14.22 -8.68
N SER A 48 9.77 -14.02 -7.67
CA SER A 48 8.34 -13.79 -7.85
C SER A 48 7.83 -12.71 -6.88
N PRO A 49 6.89 -11.84 -7.30
CA PRO A 49 6.42 -10.72 -6.49
C PRO A 49 5.49 -11.14 -5.35
N ASP A 50 5.05 -12.40 -5.32
CA ASP A 50 4.04 -13.01 -4.46
C ASP A 50 4.63 -14.01 -3.43
N VAL A 51 5.94 -13.92 -3.17
CA VAL A 51 6.62 -14.78 -2.20
C VAL A 51 6.21 -14.43 -0.77
N GLU A 52 5.83 -15.47 -0.02
CA GLU A 52 5.44 -15.38 1.39
C GLU A 52 6.13 -16.47 2.21
N PHE A 53 6.16 -16.27 3.52
CA PHE A 53 6.64 -17.28 4.46
C PHE A 53 5.49 -18.15 4.93
N TYR A 54 5.65 -19.46 4.77
CA TYR A 54 4.72 -20.47 5.25
C TYR A 54 5.41 -21.33 6.30
N ASN A 55 4.83 -21.39 7.49
CA ASN A 55 5.27 -22.30 8.54
C ASN A 55 4.48 -23.61 8.46
N HIS A 56 4.79 -24.44 7.46
CA HIS A 56 4.18 -25.76 7.28
C HIS A 56 5.12 -26.88 7.75
N ARG A 57 4.53 -28.07 7.95
CA ARG A 57 5.25 -29.31 8.28
C ARG A 57 5.19 -30.36 7.15
N ASN A 58 4.90 -29.93 5.93
CA ASN A 58 4.85 -30.82 4.76
C ASN A 58 6.23 -31.51 4.58
N PRO A 59 6.31 -32.85 4.51
CA PRO A 59 7.57 -33.57 4.33
C PRO A 59 8.21 -33.39 2.94
N THR A 60 7.40 -33.10 1.91
CA THR A 60 7.88 -33.00 0.52
C THR A 60 8.60 -31.67 0.24
N VAL A 61 8.27 -30.62 1.00
CA VAL A 61 8.84 -29.29 0.81
C VAL A 61 9.50 -28.84 2.12
N SER A 62 10.81 -28.62 2.08
CA SER A 62 11.57 -28.04 3.20
C SER A 62 11.61 -26.52 3.17
N ALA A 63 11.47 -25.93 1.97
CA ALA A 63 11.46 -24.50 1.73
C ALA A 63 10.28 -23.82 2.43
N LYS A 64 10.54 -22.74 3.18
CA LYS A 64 9.48 -21.97 3.88
C LYS A 64 9.12 -20.69 3.15
N TRP A 65 10.05 -20.12 2.39
CA TRP A 65 9.80 -18.96 1.54
C TRP A 65 9.41 -19.40 0.14
N ILE A 66 8.11 -19.41 -0.15
CA ILE A 66 7.58 -19.95 -1.40
C ILE A 66 6.59 -18.98 -2.05
N CYS A 67 6.56 -18.95 -3.39
CA CYS A 67 5.55 -18.21 -4.15
C CYS A 67 4.20 -18.93 -4.10
N ALA A 68 3.12 -18.23 -4.43
CA ALA A 68 1.77 -18.78 -4.37
C ALA A 68 1.58 -20.02 -5.27
N PRO A 69 2.09 -20.06 -6.51
CA PRO A 69 2.01 -21.25 -7.35
C PRO A 69 2.71 -22.48 -6.75
N CYS A 70 3.87 -22.28 -6.11
CA CYS A 70 4.59 -23.36 -5.45
C CYS A 70 3.86 -23.85 -4.20
N ALA A 71 3.23 -22.94 -3.44
CA ALA A 71 2.39 -23.31 -2.33
C ALA A 71 1.16 -24.12 -2.78
N ASP A 72 0.53 -23.75 -3.91
CA ASP A 72 -0.63 -24.44 -4.47
C ASP A 72 -0.28 -25.84 -5.01
N LYS A 73 0.80 -25.95 -5.80
CA LYS A 73 1.28 -27.26 -6.32
C LYS A 73 1.59 -28.25 -5.22
N ASN A 74 2.12 -27.78 -4.10
CA ASN A 74 2.48 -28.61 -2.95
C ASN A 74 1.36 -28.69 -1.89
N GLN A 75 0.15 -28.21 -2.21
CA GLN A 75 -1.03 -28.27 -1.36
C GLN A 75 -0.81 -27.69 0.05
N ILE A 76 -0.02 -26.62 0.14
CA ILE A 76 0.26 -25.92 1.40
C ILE A 76 -0.84 -24.90 1.64
N ALA A 77 -1.70 -25.15 2.64
CA ALA A 77 -2.80 -24.24 2.96
C ALA A 77 -2.32 -22.84 3.35
N ASP A 78 -3.12 -21.82 3.01
CA ASP A 78 -2.79 -20.42 3.33
C ASP A 78 -2.87 -20.10 4.82
N ASP A 79 -3.51 -20.97 5.62
CA ASP A 79 -3.54 -20.84 7.09
C ASP A 79 -2.14 -20.85 7.72
N PHE A 80 -1.21 -21.58 7.10
CA PHE A 80 0.19 -21.64 7.51
C PHE A 80 1.01 -20.43 7.08
N ARG A 81 0.43 -19.51 6.28
CA ARG A 81 1.08 -18.27 5.91
C ARG A 81 1.24 -17.37 7.13
N THR A 82 2.46 -16.94 7.41
CA THR A 82 2.75 -16.06 8.55
C THR A 82 2.91 -14.61 8.11
N THR A 83 3.41 -14.37 6.90
CA THR A 83 3.68 -13.02 6.39
C THR A 83 2.62 -12.55 5.39
N ASN A 84 2.51 -11.23 5.25
CA ASN A 84 1.68 -10.57 4.26
C ASN A 84 2.52 -9.50 3.54
N GLN A 85 3.74 -9.86 3.13
CA GLN A 85 4.72 -8.89 2.67
C GLN A 85 4.67 -8.62 1.16
N SER A 86 4.19 -9.58 0.38
CA SER A 86 4.18 -9.43 -1.07
C SER A 86 3.33 -8.25 -1.50
N ASP A 87 3.62 -7.70 -2.68
CA ASP A 87 2.82 -6.59 -3.22
C ASP A 87 1.38 -7.05 -3.49
N PHE A 88 1.18 -8.33 -3.81
CA PHE A 88 -0.14 -8.90 -4.09
C PHE A 88 -0.97 -9.00 -2.80
N SER A 89 -0.33 -9.45 -1.73
CA SER A 89 -0.86 -9.47 -0.36
C SER A 89 -1.27 -8.09 0.12
N LYS A 90 -0.37 -7.11 0.03
CA LYS A 90 -0.62 -5.74 0.47
C LYS A 90 -1.73 -5.06 -0.33
N LYS A 91 -1.84 -5.35 -1.63
CA LYS A 91 -2.91 -4.82 -2.51
C LYS A 91 -4.24 -5.57 -2.38
N GLY A 92 -4.30 -6.66 -1.60
CA GLY A 92 -5.52 -7.47 -1.48
C GLY A 92 -5.89 -8.23 -2.75
N ILE A 93 -4.95 -8.40 -3.68
CA ILE A 93 -5.12 -9.16 -4.94
C ILE A 93 -4.43 -10.52 -4.88
N PHE A 94 -3.92 -10.92 -3.71
CA PHE A 94 -3.34 -12.23 -3.48
C PHE A 94 -4.40 -13.31 -3.69
N ARG A 95 -4.11 -14.27 -4.57
CA ARG A 95 -5.00 -15.35 -4.96
C ARG A 95 -4.28 -16.69 -4.81
N ARG A 96 -5.05 -17.69 -4.41
CA ARG A 96 -4.61 -19.08 -4.25
C ARG A 96 -5.59 -19.96 -5.01
N GLU A 97 -5.08 -21.00 -5.66
CA GLU A 97 -5.90 -22.03 -6.29
C GLU A 97 -6.26 -23.13 -5.28
N PHE A 98 -5.40 -23.35 -4.27
CA PHE A 98 -5.61 -24.37 -3.25
C PHE A 98 -5.97 -23.77 -1.89
N GLY A 99 -7.16 -24.13 -1.40
CA GLY A 99 -7.65 -23.79 -0.06
C GLY A 99 -8.13 -22.35 0.10
N PRO A 100 -8.67 -22.02 1.29
CA PRO A 100 -9.13 -20.67 1.59
C PRO A 100 -7.95 -19.71 1.78
N LEU A 101 -8.17 -18.44 1.43
CA LEU A 101 -7.24 -17.33 1.67
C LEU A 101 -7.29 -16.87 3.13
N LYS A 102 -6.14 -16.84 3.79
CA LYS A 102 -5.97 -16.27 5.12
C LYS A 102 -6.12 -14.75 5.05
N ARG A 103 -6.94 -14.20 5.94
CA ARG A 103 -7.15 -12.75 6.03
C ARG A 103 -6.22 -12.13 7.06
N PHE A 104 -5.40 -11.21 6.60
CA PHE A 104 -4.60 -10.35 7.46
C PHE A 104 -5.40 -9.06 7.74
N SER A 105 -5.44 -8.62 8.99
CA SER A 105 -5.89 -7.29 9.37
C SER A 105 -5.05 -6.24 8.65
N HIS A 106 -5.62 -5.06 8.44
CA HIS A 106 -4.93 -3.92 7.84
C HIS A 106 -3.63 -3.53 8.59
N ASP A 107 -3.49 -3.96 9.86
CA ASP A 107 -2.31 -3.78 10.71
C ASP A 107 -1.26 -4.92 10.61
N GLY A 108 -1.40 -5.83 9.64
CA GLY A 108 -0.46 -6.94 9.42
C GLY A 108 -0.58 -8.11 10.40
N ARG A 109 -1.57 -8.08 11.30
CA ARG A 109 -1.89 -9.20 12.21
C ARG A 109 -2.93 -10.11 11.57
N ALA A 110 -2.84 -11.43 11.71
CA ALA A 110 -3.88 -12.31 11.19
C ALA A 110 -5.21 -12.05 11.92
N VAL A 111 -6.31 -11.82 11.19
CA VAL A 111 -7.65 -11.82 11.81
C VAL A 111 -8.05 -13.28 11.99
N PRO A 112 -8.41 -13.73 13.20
CA PRO A 112 -9.02 -15.05 13.34
C PRO A 112 -10.30 -15.08 12.51
N THR A 113 -10.38 -16.01 11.56
CA THR A 113 -11.57 -16.27 10.76
C THR A 113 -12.66 -16.82 11.66
N ASN A 114 -13.42 -15.92 12.29
CA ASN A 114 -14.67 -16.30 12.94
C ASN A 114 -15.66 -16.66 11.82
N ASN A 115 -15.89 -17.96 11.66
CA ASN A 115 -16.77 -18.53 10.66
C ASN A 115 -18.23 -18.30 11.07
N GLN A 116 -18.65 -17.04 11.17
CA GLN A 116 -20.07 -16.70 11.29
C GLN A 116 -20.61 -16.51 9.88
N ARG A 117 -21.40 -17.50 9.44
CA ARG A 117 -22.38 -17.31 8.37
C ARG A 117 -23.27 -16.16 8.80
N VAL A 118 -23.03 -14.97 8.24
CA VAL A 118 -23.94 -13.84 8.41
C VAL A 118 -25.01 -14.02 7.35
N ASP A 119 -26.07 -14.73 7.73
CA ASP A 119 -27.32 -14.76 6.99
C ASP A 119 -27.82 -13.32 6.75
N GLY A 120 -28.39 -13.14 5.57
CA GLY A 120 -28.50 -11.84 4.91
C GLY A 120 -29.31 -10.78 5.65
N ASN A 121 -28.88 -9.54 5.49
CA ASN A 121 -29.84 -8.43 5.35
C ASN A 121 -29.21 -7.28 4.55
N LYS A 122 -29.46 -7.26 3.24
CA LYS A 122 -29.27 -6.05 2.42
C LYS A 122 -30.31 -5.01 2.87
N LYS A 123 -29.90 -4.01 3.65
CA LYS A 123 -30.61 -2.73 3.69
C LYS A 123 -29.81 -1.69 2.92
N SER A 124 -30.18 -1.51 1.66
CA SER A 124 -29.80 -0.37 0.83
C SER A 124 -30.35 0.93 1.45
N PRO A 125 -29.59 2.03 1.53
CA PRO A 125 -30.16 3.31 1.94
C PRO A 125 -30.94 3.92 0.76
N SER A 126 -32.24 4.13 0.94
CA SER A 126 -33.08 4.88 0.01
C SER A 126 -32.63 6.34 -0.04
N ARG A 127 -32.10 6.79 -1.18
CA ARG A 127 -31.96 8.21 -1.47
C ARG A 127 -33.33 8.77 -1.84
N ASP A 128 -34.03 9.29 -0.84
CA ASP A 128 -35.16 10.19 -1.06
C ASP A 128 -34.61 11.52 -1.58
N LYS A 129 -34.87 11.80 -2.86
CA LYS A 129 -34.68 13.14 -3.44
C LYS A 129 -36.06 13.66 -3.80
N GLY A 130 -36.61 14.48 -2.90
CA GLY A 130 -37.79 15.29 -3.14
C GLY A 130 -37.67 16.07 -4.45
N ARG A 131 -38.68 15.92 -5.31
CA ARG A 131 -38.86 16.67 -6.56
C ARG A 131 -39.83 17.83 -6.28
N PRO A 132 -39.49 19.09 -6.57
CA PRO A 132 -40.46 20.17 -6.45
C PRO A 132 -41.43 20.11 -7.63
N SER A 133 -42.72 20.11 -7.34
CA SER A 133 -43.80 20.25 -8.32
C SER A 133 -43.76 21.67 -8.91
N LYS A 134 -43.65 21.76 -10.24
CA LYS A 134 -43.98 22.95 -11.02
C LYS A 134 -44.96 22.51 -12.11
N ARG A 135 -46.25 22.80 -11.90
CA ARG A 135 -47.18 23.46 -12.84
C ARG A 135 -48.58 23.41 -12.28
#